data_AF-W0RQG2-F1
#
_entry.id   AF-W0RQG2-F1
#
_cell.length_a   1.000
_cell.length_b   1.000
_cell.length_c   1.000
_cell.angle_alpha   90.00
_cell.angle_beta   90.00
_cell.angle_gamma   90.00
#
_symmetry.space_group_name_H-M   'P 1'
#
loop_
_entity.id
_entity.type
_entity.pdbx_description
1 polymer ?
#
loop_
_entity_poly.entity_id
_entity_poly.type
_entity_poly.pdbx_seq_one_letter_code
_entity_poly.pdbx_strand_id
1 'polypeptide(L)'
;MKQKLCDVNAVATSKLPAHTGDKSGIGVHYIDAYVKPMNATLPDGTAVKCKRRGLKLTLTVGTRKGEGLMRRLDVSPDPVVMLDAALQEAARAAGLELSVEDGAIYLDVPG
;
A
#
# COMPACT_ATOMS: atom_id res chain seq x y z
N MET A 1 -5.22 16.50 8.36
CA MET A 1 -4.36 17.32 7.47
C MET A 1 -3.71 16.39 6.47
N LYS A 2 -3.83 16.69 5.18
CA LYS A 2 -3.34 15.81 4.10
C LYS A 2 -1.86 16.05 3.83
N GLN A 3 -1.06 15.00 3.92
CA GLN A 3 0.38 15.06 3.69
C GLN A 3 0.77 14.10 2.56
N LYS A 4 1.61 14.57 1.63
CA LYS A 4 2.17 13.73 0.58
C LYS A 4 3.15 12.73 1.21
N LEU A 5 2.91 11.45 0.98
CA LEU A 5 3.77 10.37 1.44
C LEU A 5 4.89 10.09 0.44
N CYS A 6 4.53 9.73 -0.78
CA CYS A 6 5.47 9.42 -1.85
C CYS A 6 4.76 9.49 -3.21
N ASP A 7 5.53 9.58 -4.29
CA ASP A 7 5.01 9.32 -5.63
C ASP A 7 4.71 7.83 -5.80
N VAL A 8 3.66 7.51 -6.56
CA VAL A 8 3.36 6.14 -6.98
C VAL A 8 4.52 5.67 -7.85
N ASN A 9 5.01 4.47 -7.56
CA ASN A 9 6.07 3.88 -8.36
C ASN A 9 5.52 3.46 -9.73
N ALA A 10 5.69 4.30 -10.75
CA ALA A 10 5.30 3.99 -12.13
C ALA A 10 5.99 2.74 -12.70
N VAL A 11 7.13 2.31 -12.14
CA VAL A 11 7.84 1.07 -12.51
C VAL A 11 7.19 -0.16 -11.85
N ALA A 12 6.24 0.02 -10.93
CA ALA A 12 5.50 -1.11 -10.38
C ALA A 12 4.63 -1.77 -11.46
N THR A 13 3.92 -0.97 -12.27
CA THR A 13 3.02 -1.48 -13.32
C THR A 13 3.77 -2.27 -14.40
N SER A 14 5.03 -1.94 -14.67
CA SER A 14 5.87 -2.72 -15.60
C SER A 14 6.29 -4.10 -15.05
N LYS A 15 5.97 -4.41 -13.80
CA LYS A 15 6.13 -5.75 -13.21
C LYS A 15 4.88 -6.62 -13.37
N LEU A 16 3.87 -6.11 -14.06
CA LEU A 16 2.75 -6.88 -14.57
C LEU A 16 3.05 -7.31 -16.03
N PRO A 17 2.55 -8.45 -16.51
CA PRO A 17 1.61 -9.36 -15.85
C PRO A 17 2.30 -10.28 -14.83
N ALA A 18 1.49 -10.80 -13.89
CA ALA A 18 1.89 -11.74 -12.84
C ALA A 18 2.40 -13.12 -13.36
N HIS A 19 2.52 -13.32 -14.68
CA HIS A 19 2.80 -14.62 -15.30
C HIS A 19 4.25 -15.12 -15.17
N THR A 20 5.15 -14.34 -14.57
CA THR A 20 6.50 -14.81 -14.25
C THR A 20 6.52 -15.58 -12.94
N GLY A 21 6.01 -16.82 -12.95
CA GLY A 21 6.36 -17.86 -11.98
C GLY A 21 5.81 -17.75 -10.56
N ASP A 22 5.01 -16.73 -10.23
CA ASP A 22 4.39 -16.60 -8.91
C ASP A 22 3.17 -17.54 -8.78
N LYS A 23 3.39 -18.72 -8.19
CA LYS A 23 2.33 -19.73 -7.93
C LYS A 23 1.15 -19.18 -7.10
N SER A 24 1.32 -18.06 -6.39
CA SER A 24 0.26 -17.46 -5.59
C SER A 24 -0.72 -16.62 -6.42
N GLY A 25 -0.30 -16.14 -7.60
CA GLY A 25 -1.13 -15.32 -8.49
C GLY A 25 -1.57 -13.98 -7.87
N ILE A 26 -0.82 -13.46 -6.89
CA ILE A 26 -1.15 -12.19 -6.22
C ILE A 26 -0.32 -11.01 -6.73
N GLY A 27 0.62 -11.23 -7.65
CA GLY A 27 1.47 -10.17 -8.20
C GLY A 27 2.49 -9.65 -7.18
N VAL A 28 3.17 -10.53 -6.45
CA VAL A 28 4.12 -10.16 -5.38
C VAL A 28 5.11 -9.07 -5.82
N HIS A 29 5.65 -9.19 -7.03
CA HIS A 29 6.64 -8.24 -7.55
C HIS A 29 6.06 -6.83 -7.77
N TYR A 30 4.81 -6.74 -8.21
CA TYR A 30 4.07 -5.47 -8.34
C TYR A 30 3.88 -4.86 -6.96
N ILE A 31 3.33 -5.63 -6.01
CA ILE A 31 3.03 -5.14 -4.66
C ILE A 31 4.29 -4.65 -3.96
N ASP A 32 5.37 -5.44 -3.96
CA ASP A 32 6.62 -5.07 -3.30
C ASP A 32 7.22 -3.80 -3.93
N ALA A 33 7.11 -3.63 -5.25
CA ALA A 33 7.56 -2.41 -5.91
C ALA A 33 6.70 -1.19 -5.56
N TYR A 34 5.39 -1.38 -5.41
CA TYR A 34 4.44 -0.33 -5.08
C TYR A 34 4.60 0.16 -3.63
N VAL A 35 4.74 -0.75 -2.66
CA VAL A 35 4.83 -0.38 -1.24
C VAL A 35 6.23 0.06 -0.81
N LYS A 36 7.27 -0.24 -1.60
CA LYS A 36 8.65 0.18 -1.31
C LYS A 36 8.79 1.68 -1.05
N PRO A 37 8.34 2.60 -1.95
CA PRO A 37 8.44 4.05 -1.73
C PRO A 37 7.60 4.56 -0.55
N MET A 38 6.60 3.81 -0.08
CA MET A 38 5.79 4.20 1.08
C MET A 38 6.57 4.15 2.40
N ASN A 39 7.74 3.50 2.43
CA ASN A 39 8.63 3.57 3.60
C ASN A 39 9.42 4.88 3.57
N ALA A 40 8.79 5.94 4.07
CA ALA A 40 9.31 7.31 4.03
C ALA A 40 9.08 8.02 5.38
N THR A 41 9.64 9.21 5.51
CA THR A 41 9.38 10.11 6.64
C THR A 41 8.59 11.29 6.12
N LEU A 42 7.47 11.61 6.77
CA LEU A 42 6.64 12.77 6.44
C LEU A 42 7.38 14.08 6.79
N PRO A 43 6.97 15.23 6.21
CA PRO A 43 7.63 16.51 6.47
C PRO A 43 7.65 16.94 7.94
N ASP A 44 6.70 16.46 8.75
CA ASP A 44 6.63 16.69 10.19
C ASP A 44 7.54 15.77 11.02
N GLY A 45 8.33 14.90 10.38
CA GLY A 45 9.21 13.93 11.03
C GLY A 45 8.55 12.59 11.35
N THR A 46 7.26 12.41 11.06
CA THR A 46 6.54 11.17 11.31
C THR A 46 7.04 10.05 10.38
N ALA A 47 7.51 8.95 10.96
CA ALA A 47 7.95 7.79 10.19
C ALA A 47 6.75 7.00 9.65
N VAL A 48 6.77 6.70 8.36
CA VAL A 48 5.78 5.86 7.68
C VAL A 48 6.45 4.58 7.20
N LYS A 49 5.82 3.45 7.47
CA LYS A 49 6.27 2.13 7.03
C LYS A 49 5.11 1.34 6.48
N CYS A 50 5.25 0.85 5.26
CA CYS A 50 4.33 -0.12 4.67
C CYS A 50 5.11 -1.37 4.31
N LYS A 51 4.71 -2.52 4.88
CA LYS A 51 5.39 -3.80 4.67
C LYS A 51 4.38 -4.90 4.40
N ARG A 52 4.71 -5.76 3.44
CA ARG A 52 3.97 -6.99 3.15
C ARG A 52 4.62 -8.19 3.84
N ARG A 53 3.82 -9.06 4.43
CA ARG A 53 4.22 -10.40 4.88
C ARG A 53 3.21 -11.42 4.39
N GLY A 54 3.56 -12.16 3.33
CA GLY A 54 2.62 -13.06 2.66
C GLY A 54 1.47 -12.26 2.03
N LEU A 55 0.24 -12.54 2.44
CA LEU A 55 -0.98 -11.84 2.01
C LEU A 55 -1.30 -10.58 2.84
N LYS A 56 -0.64 -10.39 3.97
CA LYS A 56 -0.94 -9.29 4.89
C LYS A 56 -0.09 -8.06 4.56
N LEU A 57 -0.70 -6.88 4.56
CA LEU A 57 -0.03 -5.58 4.60
C LEU A 57 -0.13 -4.99 6.01
N THR A 58 0.96 -4.38 6.45
CA THR A 58 1.01 -3.63 7.70
C THR A 58 1.44 -2.20 7.37
N LEU A 59 0.57 -1.24 7.71
CA LEU A 59 0.84 0.18 7.62
C LEU A 59 1.09 0.73 9.02
N THR A 60 2.17 1.47 9.19
CA THR A 60 2.53 2.16 10.43
C THR A 60 2.85 3.61 10.10
N VAL A 61 2.23 4.55 10.81
CA VAL A 61 2.43 5.99 10.67
C VAL A 61 2.62 6.57 12.08
N GLY A 62 3.88 6.85 12.44
CA GLY A 62 4.24 7.22 13.81
C GLY A 62 3.86 6.12 14.80
N THR A 63 2.93 6.42 15.71
CA THR A 63 2.40 5.48 16.71
C THR A 63 1.17 4.71 16.24
N ARG A 64 0.58 5.10 15.11
CA ARG A 64 -0.61 4.44 14.53
C ARG A 64 -0.19 3.24 13.71
N LYS A 65 -0.92 2.13 13.86
CA LYS A 65 -0.67 0.89 13.13
C LYS A 65 -1.98 0.25 12.72
N GLY A 66 -2.04 -0.21 11.47
CA GLY A 66 -3.16 -0.98 10.94
C GLY A 66 -2.69 -2.08 10.01
N GLU A 67 -3.55 -3.07 9.82
CA GLU A 67 -3.27 -4.24 8.98
C GLU A 67 -4.42 -4.43 7.99
N GLY A 68 -4.09 -4.89 6.78
CA GLY A 68 -5.04 -5.23 5.74
C GLY A 68 -4.65 -6.52 5.03
N LEU A 69 -5.62 -7.21 4.44
CA LEU A 69 -5.41 -8.52 3.83
C LEU A 69 -5.72 -8.49 2.34
N MET A 70 -4.79 -9.00 1.53
CA MET A 70 -4.97 -9.18 0.09
C MET A 70 -5.89 -10.37 -0.17
N ARG A 71 -7.19 -10.09 -0.29
CA ARG A 71 -8.25 -11.09 -0.44
C ARG A 71 -8.64 -11.27 -1.91
N ARG A 72 -7.87 -12.09 -2.61
CA ARG A 72 -8.09 -12.34 -4.05
C ARG A 72 -9.51 -12.79 -4.39
N LEU A 73 -10.10 -13.64 -3.55
CA LEU A 73 -11.44 -14.21 -3.79
C LEU A 73 -12.58 -13.27 -3.37
N ASP A 74 -12.36 -12.45 -2.34
CA ASP A 74 -13.39 -11.56 -1.81
C ASP A 74 -13.40 -10.19 -2.53
N VAL A 75 -12.26 -9.75 -3.07
CA VAL A 75 -12.10 -8.44 -3.70
C VAL A 75 -11.93 -8.55 -5.20
N SER A 76 -10.81 -9.12 -5.68
CA SER A 76 -10.52 -9.28 -7.12
C SER A 76 -9.25 -10.11 -7.35
N PRO A 77 -9.14 -10.88 -8.45
CA PRO A 77 -7.89 -11.44 -8.91
C PRO A 77 -6.88 -10.40 -9.44
N ASP A 78 -7.32 -9.18 -9.73
CA ASP A 78 -6.43 -8.10 -10.18
C ASP A 78 -5.55 -7.61 -9.01
N PRO A 79 -4.21 -7.72 -9.11
CA PRO A 79 -3.30 -7.30 -8.05
C PRO A 79 -3.34 -5.80 -7.76
N VAL A 80 -3.75 -4.95 -8.72
CA VAL A 80 -3.92 -3.52 -8.50
C VAL A 80 -5.10 -3.27 -7.56
N VAL A 81 -6.26 -3.85 -7.88
CA VAL A 81 -7.49 -3.70 -7.10
C VAL A 81 -7.33 -4.33 -5.72
N MET A 82 -6.72 -5.51 -5.65
CA MET A 82 -6.49 -6.21 -4.39
C MET A 82 -5.50 -5.48 -3.47
N LEU A 83 -4.45 -4.86 -4.03
CA LEU A 83 -3.51 -4.05 -3.26
C LEU A 83 -4.18 -2.80 -2.70
N ASP A 84 -4.93 -2.08 -3.53
CA ASP A 84 -5.65 -0.88 -3.10
C ASP A 84 -6.61 -1.20 -1.94
N ALA A 85 -7.44 -2.23 -2.07
CA ALA A 85 -8.35 -2.65 -1.01
C ALA A 85 -7.63 -2.99 0.31
N ALA A 86 -6.50 -3.71 0.24
CA ALA A 86 -5.71 -4.05 1.42
C ALA A 86 -5.01 -2.83 2.05
N LEU A 87 -4.60 -1.85 1.25
CA LEU A 87 -4.06 -0.58 1.76
C LEU A 87 -5.15 0.24 2.46
N GLN A 88 -6.36 0.30 1.89
CA GLN A 88 -7.51 0.97 2.48
C GLN A 88 -7.93 0.32 3.81
N GLU A 89 -7.94 -1.02 3.88
CA GLU A 89 -8.19 -1.75 5.13
C GLU A 89 -7.13 -1.41 6.20
N ALA A 90 -5.86 -1.42 5.82
CA ALA A 90 -4.76 -1.08 6.73
C ALA A 90 -4.81 0.39 7.20
N ALA A 91 -5.15 1.33 6.32
CA ALA A 91 -5.31 2.75 6.69
C ALA A 91 -6.46 2.95 7.67
N ARG A 92 -7.64 2.39 7.38
CA ARG A 92 -8.80 2.45 8.28
C ARG A 92 -8.50 1.82 9.64
N ALA A 93 -7.85 0.67 9.66
CA ALA A 93 -7.45 -0.01 10.90
C ALA A 93 -6.45 0.81 11.74
N ALA A 94 -5.66 1.68 11.08
CA ALA A 94 -4.76 2.62 11.74
C ALA A 94 -5.44 3.93 12.18
N GLY A 95 -6.73 4.12 11.88
CA GLY A 95 -7.43 5.39 12.11
C GLY A 95 -6.92 6.51 11.20
N LEU A 96 -6.61 6.18 9.95
CA LEU A 96 -6.07 7.07 8.93
C LEU A 96 -6.89 6.96 7.65
N GLU A 97 -6.78 7.97 6.79
CA GLU A 97 -7.25 7.88 5.41
C GLU A 97 -6.05 7.90 4.46
N LEU A 98 -6.12 7.07 3.41
CA LEU A 98 -5.11 6.99 2.36
C LEU A 98 -5.78 7.27 1.03
N SER A 99 -5.23 8.21 0.27
CA SER A 99 -5.74 8.59 -1.05
C SER A 99 -4.61 8.59 -2.07
N VAL A 100 -4.92 8.17 -3.30
CA VAL A 100 -4.00 8.24 -4.43
C VAL A 100 -4.52 9.29 -5.41
N GLU A 101 -3.76 10.35 -5.63
CA GLU A 101 -4.13 11.50 -6.46
C GLU A 101 -2.94 11.93 -7.31
N ASP A 102 -3.17 12.20 -8.60
CA ASP A 102 -2.15 12.68 -9.54
C ASP A 102 -0.86 11.85 -9.54
N GLY A 103 -0.98 10.53 -9.34
CA GLY A 103 0.17 9.62 -9.28
C GLY A 103 0.99 9.76 -7.99
N ALA A 104 0.44 10.34 -6.92
CA ALA A 104 1.04 10.41 -5.61
C ALA A 104 0.12 9.84 -4.53
N ILE A 105 0.72 9.26 -3.49
CA ILE A 105 0.04 8.73 -2.32
C ILE A 105 0.04 9.81 -1.24
N TYR A 106 -1.12 10.04 -0.65
CA TYR A 106 -1.33 10.98 0.44
C TYR A 106 -1.94 10.26 1.65
N LEU A 107 -1.57 10.74 2.83
CA LEU A 107 -2.16 10.34 4.10
C LEU A 107 -2.94 11.51 4.68
N ASP A 108 -4.19 11.29 5.05
CA ASP A 108 -4.88 12.19 5.97
C ASP A 108 -4.66 11.70 7.40
N VAL A 109 -3.95 12.53 8.14
CA VAL A 109 -3.67 12.32 9.55
C VAL A 109 -4.65 13.21 10.31
N PRO A 110 -5.67 12.67 11.02
CA PRO A 110 -6.46 13.47 11.93
C PRO A 110 -5.53 14.04 12.99
N GLY A 111 -5.61 15.37 13.14
CA GLY A 111 -4.81 16.18 14.06
C GLY A 111 -5.20 16.00 15.52
#